data_AF-C7H0D8-F1
#
_entry.id   AF-C7H0D8-F1
#
_cell.length_a   1.000
_cell.length_b   1.000
_cell.length_c   1.000
_cell.angle_alpha   90.00
_cell.angle_beta   90.00
_cell.angle_gamma   90.00
#
_symmetry.space_group_name_H-M   'P 1'
#
loop_
_entity.id
_entity.type
_entity.pdbx_description
1 polymer ?
#
loop_
_entity_poly.entity_id
_entity_poly.type
_entity_poly.pdbx_seq_one_letter_code
_entity_poly.pdbx_strand_id
1 'polypeptide(L)'
;MKIFKNAISIAIAALFTFSVILGSFTVTAKTEQTYVSADQFRSSEKIFFQDADRIVDNCKFHVIQQFAFTNDNKYIFATQEATPEPYNKKNPVHTGLTMFKMSLNGVTVRKTNSVILKNYGHGEAVSVTTPDNKKNIHYVWVISGANKKTFGTTITRLTCKIIHDKFKITDRITINKLNHSIVKYKKIKKKVKKKKITKKVRIAKKFPYAFERAGVGVNQASNRIAFRVCFKPGQGCNYAIYNYKKLNAELDKALKKKRHIYSLNKAKNFQYANVRTSLKPTTGVTGAFQSFDLNDKCLFIAGNHQKMQGKYPIGIYKIPYKTTIKEIRKNEMSHIAHNIQIEAPKFAEMEGLKAVQKDNKTTFYFNTFPGYVPLMNSQSIHILEV
;
A
#
# COMPACT_ATOMS: atom_id res chain seq x y z
N MET A 1 -59.30 34.51 3.21
CA MET A 1 -57.93 34.96 3.62
C MET A 1 -57.03 33.90 4.30
N LYS A 2 -57.53 32.73 4.77
CA LYS A 2 -56.68 31.68 5.39
C LYS A 2 -56.00 30.72 4.40
N ILE A 3 -56.57 30.52 3.21
CA ILE A 3 -56.02 29.59 2.20
C ILE A 3 -54.76 30.16 1.52
N PHE A 4 -54.68 31.49 1.33
CA PHE A 4 -53.53 32.15 0.73
C PHE A 4 -52.26 32.13 1.61
N LYS A 5 -52.38 32.13 2.95
CA LYS A 5 -51.21 32.04 3.85
C LYS A 5 -50.56 30.65 3.87
N ASN A 6 -51.34 29.59 3.65
CA ASN A 6 -50.81 28.23 3.56
C ASN A 6 -50.11 27.96 2.22
N ALA A 7 -50.64 28.50 1.11
CA ALA A 7 -50.00 28.35 -0.20
C ALA A 7 -48.62 29.04 -0.27
N ILE A 8 -48.50 30.24 0.31
CA ILE A 8 -47.23 30.98 0.38
C ILE A 8 -46.22 30.26 1.29
N SER A 9 -46.67 29.68 2.41
CA SER A 9 -45.77 28.95 3.33
C SER A 9 -45.24 27.64 2.71
N ILE A 10 -46.06 26.95 1.91
CA ILE A 10 -45.64 25.76 1.16
C ILE A 10 -44.71 26.15 0.00
N ALA A 11 -44.96 27.26 -0.69
CA ALA A 11 -44.09 27.75 -1.75
C ALA A 11 -42.72 28.21 -1.24
N ILE A 12 -42.65 28.88 -0.08
CA ILE A 12 -41.37 29.27 0.55
C ILE A 12 -40.61 28.03 1.07
N ALA A 13 -41.30 27.04 1.64
CA ALA A 13 -40.68 25.78 2.05
C ALA A 13 -40.18 24.95 0.85
N ALA A 14 -40.90 24.98 -0.28
CA ALA A 14 -40.48 24.38 -1.54
C ALA A 14 -39.28 25.12 -2.15
N LEU A 15 -39.24 26.46 -2.08
CA LEU A 15 -38.09 27.26 -2.51
C LEU A 15 -36.86 27.02 -1.64
N PHE A 16 -36.98 26.88 -0.32
CA PHE A 16 -35.84 26.53 0.54
C PHE A 16 -35.38 25.08 0.35
N THR A 17 -36.28 24.13 0.10
CA THR A 17 -35.88 22.75 -0.23
C THR A 17 -35.28 22.64 -1.62
N PHE A 18 -35.77 23.37 -2.63
CA PHE A 18 -35.14 23.44 -3.95
C PHE A 18 -33.81 24.19 -3.94
N SER A 19 -33.67 25.26 -3.15
CA SER A 19 -32.40 25.99 -3.01
C SER A 19 -31.33 25.18 -2.28
N VAL A 20 -31.71 24.32 -1.33
CA VAL A 20 -30.79 23.39 -0.65
C VAL A 20 -30.46 22.16 -1.51
N ILE A 21 -31.34 21.77 -2.45
CA ILE A 21 -31.08 20.69 -3.40
C ILE A 21 -30.23 21.16 -4.60
N LEU A 22 -30.38 22.41 -5.04
CA LEU A 22 -29.58 23.04 -6.12
C LEU A 22 -28.30 23.72 -5.62
N GLY A 23 -28.17 23.96 -4.32
CA GLY A 23 -26.89 24.25 -3.65
C GLY A 23 -25.99 23.03 -3.49
N SER A 24 -26.13 22.03 -4.38
CA SER A 24 -25.12 21.03 -4.59
C SER A 24 -23.87 21.77 -5.02
N PHE A 25 -22.98 22.02 -4.06
CA PHE A 25 -21.60 22.34 -4.33
C PHE A 25 -21.03 21.16 -5.13
N THR A 26 -21.19 21.17 -6.45
CA THR A 26 -20.25 20.57 -7.37
C THR A 26 -18.95 21.37 -7.24
N VAL A 27 -18.26 21.17 -6.11
CA VAL A 27 -16.81 21.22 -6.13
C VAL A 27 -16.39 19.94 -6.85
N THR A 28 -16.57 19.94 -8.17
CA THR A 28 -15.74 19.13 -9.05
C THR A 28 -14.34 19.71 -8.90
N ALA A 29 -13.62 19.28 -7.87
CA ALA A 29 -12.17 19.35 -7.91
C ALA A 29 -11.80 18.60 -9.19
N LYS A 30 -11.47 19.35 -10.25
CA LYS A 30 -10.95 18.77 -11.48
C LYS A 30 -9.71 18.02 -11.05
N THR A 31 -9.78 16.69 -11.08
CA THR A 31 -8.61 15.85 -10.88
C THR A 31 -7.58 16.30 -11.89
N GLU A 32 -6.43 16.77 -11.41
CA GLU A 32 -5.33 17.11 -12.30
C GLU A 32 -4.90 15.84 -13.03
N GLN A 33 -4.67 15.93 -14.33
CA GLN A 33 -4.26 14.78 -15.13
C GLN A 33 -2.96 15.10 -15.87
N THR A 34 -1.94 14.29 -15.62
CA THR A 34 -0.68 14.32 -16.38
C THR A 34 -0.64 13.11 -17.28
N TYR A 35 -0.32 13.33 -18.55
CA TYR A 35 -0.11 12.26 -19.52
C TYR A 35 1.38 12.13 -19.82
N VAL A 36 1.90 10.91 -19.76
CA VAL A 36 3.27 10.56 -20.15
C VAL A 36 3.20 9.69 -21.39
N SER A 37 3.78 10.14 -22.49
CA SER A 37 3.75 9.42 -23.77
C SER A 37 4.64 8.17 -23.73
N ALA A 38 4.42 7.26 -24.69
CA ALA A 38 5.25 6.05 -24.81
C ALA A 38 6.74 6.37 -25.05
N ASP A 39 7.04 7.45 -25.77
CA ASP A 39 8.42 7.84 -26.04
C ASP A 39 9.08 8.45 -24.81
N GLN A 40 8.38 9.31 -24.08
CA GLN A 40 8.84 9.82 -22.77
C GLN A 40 9.08 8.68 -21.78
N PHE A 41 8.19 7.68 -21.77
CA PHE A 41 8.34 6.50 -20.94
C PHE A 41 9.56 5.65 -21.35
N ARG A 42 9.78 5.43 -22.66
CA ARG A 42 10.93 4.67 -23.17
C ARG A 42 12.26 5.37 -22.87
N SER A 43 12.30 6.69 -22.96
CA SER A 43 13.49 7.51 -22.71
C SER A 43 13.74 7.81 -21.23
N SER A 44 12.86 7.39 -20.33
CA SER A 44 13.06 7.54 -18.88
C SER A 44 14.36 6.88 -18.42
N GLU A 45 14.99 7.49 -17.42
CA GLU A 45 16.13 6.89 -16.72
C GLU A 45 15.71 5.57 -16.07
N LYS A 46 16.63 4.59 -16.09
CA LYS A 46 16.37 3.22 -15.65
C LYS A 46 17.48 2.68 -14.77
N ILE A 47 17.08 1.89 -13.77
CA ILE A 47 17.98 1.06 -12.96
C ILE A 47 17.77 -0.40 -13.35
N PHE A 48 18.82 -1.10 -13.79
CA PHE A 48 18.72 -2.49 -14.28
C PHE A 48 19.14 -3.51 -13.22
N PHE A 49 18.33 -4.55 -13.03
CA PHE A 49 18.66 -5.68 -12.14
C PHE A 49 19.60 -6.68 -12.82
N GLN A 50 20.67 -7.05 -12.13
CA GLN A 50 21.66 -8.03 -12.57
C GLN A 50 21.77 -9.22 -11.60
N ASP A 51 22.14 -10.38 -12.15
CA ASP A 51 22.45 -11.61 -11.40
C ASP A 51 21.30 -12.13 -10.51
N ALA A 52 20.05 -11.97 -10.93
CA ALA A 52 18.90 -12.40 -10.14
C ALA A 52 18.76 -13.93 -10.12
N ASP A 53 18.57 -14.51 -8.93
CA ASP A 53 18.46 -15.96 -8.75
C ASP A 53 17.17 -16.49 -9.34
N ARG A 54 17.26 -17.53 -10.17
CA ARG A 54 16.05 -18.26 -10.63
C ARG A 54 15.54 -19.24 -9.59
N ILE A 55 16.42 -19.84 -8.79
CA ILE A 55 16.10 -20.83 -7.77
C ILE A 55 16.96 -20.57 -6.53
N VAL A 56 16.34 -20.54 -5.35
CA VAL A 56 17.00 -20.43 -4.04
C VAL A 56 16.31 -21.40 -3.08
N ASP A 57 17.06 -22.22 -2.35
CA ASP A 57 16.55 -23.21 -1.39
C ASP A 57 15.37 -24.05 -1.94
N ASN A 58 15.53 -24.60 -3.16
CA ASN A 58 14.51 -25.36 -3.89
C ASN A 58 13.20 -24.58 -4.14
N CYS A 59 13.25 -23.26 -4.17
CA CYS A 59 12.13 -22.43 -4.56
C CYS A 59 12.48 -21.60 -5.80
N LYS A 60 11.64 -21.67 -6.83
CA LYS A 60 11.74 -20.82 -8.01
C LYS A 60 11.26 -19.41 -7.68
N PHE A 61 12.06 -18.41 -8.04
CA PHE A 61 11.72 -16.99 -7.90
C PHE A 61 11.06 -16.50 -9.18
N HIS A 62 9.97 -15.76 -9.02
CA HIS A 62 9.24 -15.14 -10.13
C HIS A 62 9.62 -13.65 -10.28
N VAL A 63 8.83 -12.89 -11.02
CA VAL A 63 9.00 -11.44 -11.19
C VAL A 63 9.10 -10.71 -9.85
N ILE A 64 9.89 -9.62 -9.78
CA ILE A 64 9.87 -8.72 -8.63
C ILE A 64 8.49 -8.08 -8.52
N GLN A 65 7.86 -8.28 -7.37
CA GLN A 65 6.53 -7.80 -7.00
C GLN A 65 6.58 -6.41 -6.35
N GLN A 66 7.65 -6.14 -5.59
CA GLN A 66 7.90 -4.84 -4.98
C GLN A 66 9.39 -4.69 -4.66
N PHE A 67 9.86 -3.45 -4.56
CA PHE A 67 11.21 -3.10 -4.14
C PHE A 67 11.21 -1.93 -3.15
N ALA A 68 12.31 -1.72 -2.44
CA ALA A 68 12.51 -0.59 -1.55
C ALA A 68 14.01 -0.28 -1.37
N PHE A 69 14.35 1.00 -1.45
CA PHE A 69 15.71 1.48 -1.23
C PHE A 69 16.03 1.57 0.27
N THR A 70 17.30 1.35 0.63
CA THR A 70 17.85 1.85 1.90
C THR A 70 17.92 3.37 1.88
N ASN A 71 17.93 4.01 3.05
CA ASN A 71 17.91 5.49 3.12
C ASN A 71 19.15 6.14 2.50
N ASP A 72 20.26 5.42 2.43
CA ASP A 72 21.51 5.84 1.82
C ASP A 72 21.61 5.42 0.34
N ASN A 73 20.54 4.84 -0.23
CA ASN A 73 20.44 4.32 -1.59
C ASN A 73 21.52 3.29 -1.99
N LYS A 74 22.26 2.73 -1.03
CA LYS A 74 23.30 1.73 -1.32
C LYS A 74 22.73 0.37 -1.69
N TYR A 75 21.56 0.04 -1.16
CA TYR A 75 20.94 -1.26 -1.39
C TYR A 75 19.46 -1.14 -1.76
N ILE A 76 18.98 -2.11 -2.53
CA ILE A 76 17.57 -2.33 -2.83
C ILE A 76 17.18 -3.68 -2.23
N PHE A 77 16.13 -3.70 -1.42
CA PHE A 77 15.44 -4.94 -1.07
C PHE A 77 14.26 -5.14 -2.01
N ALA A 78 14.15 -6.33 -2.58
CA ALA A 78 13.05 -6.71 -3.47
C ALA A 78 12.34 -7.96 -2.94
N THR A 79 11.03 -8.02 -3.15
CA THR A 79 10.21 -9.20 -2.86
C THR A 79 9.69 -9.81 -4.15
N GLN A 80 9.65 -11.13 -4.15
CA GLN A 80 9.25 -11.96 -5.28
C GLN A 80 8.34 -13.09 -4.77
N GLU A 81 7.43 -13.57 -5.61
CA GLU A 81 6.83 -14.87 -5.35
C GLU A 81 7.94 -15.93 -5.41
N ALA A 82 7.95 -16.82 -4.42
CA ALA A 82 8.82 -17.99 -4.38
C ALA A 82 7.97 -19.26 -4.26
N THR A 83 8.03 -20.11 -5.28
CA THR A 83 7.27 -21.37 -5.34
C THR A 83 8.19 -22.56 -5.14
N PRO A 84 7.87 -23.51 -4.25
CA PRO A 84 8.65 -24.75 -4.13
C PRO A 84 8.76 -25.51 -5.45
N GLU A 85 9.92 -26.11 -5.69
CA GLU A 85 10.19 -26.99 -6.83
C GLU A 85 10.35 -28.45 -6.32
N PRO A 86 9.62 -29.43 -6.89
CA PRO A 86 8.63 -29.27 -7.96
C PRO A 86 7.36 -28.55 -7.47
N TYR A 87 6.75 -27.75 -8.36
CA TYR A 87 5.53 -27.01 -8.03
C TYR A 87 4.35 -27.94 -7.68
N ASN A 88 3.72 -27.67 -6.54
CA ASN A 88 2.47 -28.31 -6.14
C ASN A 88 1.49 -27.23 -5.67
N LYS A 89 0.30 -27.16 -6.28
CA LYS A 89 -0.76 -26.20 -5.92
C LYS A 89 -1.20 -26.26 -4.45
N LYS A 90 -0.94 -27.39 -3.77
CA LYS A 90 -1.21 -27.56 -2.33
C LYS A 90 -0.12 -26.96 -1.43
N ASN A 91 1.07 -26.71 -1.97
CA ASN A 91 2.17 -26.13 -1.21
C ASN A 91 1.94 -24.62 -1.02
N PRO A 92 2.19 -24.11 0.19
CA PRO A 92 2.02 -22.69 0.46
C PRO A 92 3.05 -21.86 -0.32
N VAL A 93 2.59 -20.75 -0.88
CA VAL A 93 3.45 -19.77 -1.56
C VAL A 93 4.37 -19.09 -0.54
N HIS A 94 5.64 -18.92 -0.91
CA HIS A 94 6.64 -18.23 -0.11
C HIS A 94 6.98 -16.89 -0.73
N THR A 95 7.63 -16.02 0.05
CA THR A 95 8.20 -14.78 -0.48
C THR A 95 9.71 -14.94 -0.56
N GLY A 96 10.27 -14.74 -1.75
CA GLY A 96 11.70 -14.50 -1.92
C GLY A 96 12.02 -13.07 -1.50
N LEU A 97 12.99 -12.89 -0.60
CA LEU A 97 13.52 -11.58 -0.24
C LEU A 97 14.97 -11.49 -0.70
N THR A 98 15.20 -10.59 -1.66
CA THR A 98 16.51 -10.41 -2.31
C THR A 98 17.06 -9.03 -1.97
N MET A 99 18.36 -8.95 -1.68
CA MET A 99 19.07 -7.68 -1.59
C MET A 99 19.97 -7.50 -2.80
N PHE A 100 19.92 -6.32 -3.38
CA PHE A 100 20.80 -5.87 -4.45
C PHE A 100 21.62 -4.69 -3.97
N LYS A 101 22.87 -4.60 -4.42
CA LYS A 101 23.76 -3.45 -4.19
C LYS A 101 23.74 -2.54 -5.40
N MET A 102 23.54 -1.25 -5.15
CA MET A 102 23.60 -0.21 -6.16
C MET A 102 25.04 -0.02 -6.65
N SER A 103 25.20 0.08 -7.96
CA SER A 103 26.46 0.50 -8.60
C SER A 103 26.77 1.97 -8.29
N LEU A 104 28.04 2.35 -8.39
CA LEU A 104 28.47 3.73 -8.12
C LEU A 104 27.83 4.76 -9.06
N ASN A 105 27.52 4.37 -10.30
CA ASN A 105 26.85 5.23 -11.28
C ASN A 105 25.32 5.24 -11.14
N GLY A 106 24.74 4.41 -10.26
CA GLY A 106 23.30 4.35 -10.05
C GLY A 106 22.48 3.69 -11.16
N VAL A 107 23.12 3.12 -12.19
CA VAL A 107 22.43 2.58 -13.38
C VAL A 107 22.12 1.09 -13.26
N THR A 108 22.95 0.34 -12.52
CA THR A 108 22.75 -1.09 -12.32
C THR A 108 22.69 -1.46 -10.85
N VAL A 109 21.99 -2.54 -10.55
CA VAL A 109 21.98 -3.15 -9.22
C VAL A 109 22.35 -4.63 -9.32
N ARG A 110 23.32 -5.05 -8.53
CA ARG A 110 23.82 -6.44 -8.54
C ARG A 110 23.33 -7.17 -7.31
N LYS A 111 22.78 -8.37 -7.51
CA LYS A 111 22.33 -9.22 -6.39
C LYS A 111 23.50 -9.49 -5.44
N THR A 112 23.25 -9.40 -4.13
CA THR A 112 24.23 -9.80 -3.11
C THR A 112 23.83 -11.10 -2.42
N ASN A 113 22.60 -11.19 -1.88
CA ASN A 113 22.04 -12.42 -1.33
C ASN A 113 20.51 -12.44 -1.31
N SER A 114 19.96 -13.64 -1.18
CA SER A 114 18.52 -13.93 -1.20
C SER A 114 18.17 -14.87 -0.05
N VAL A 115 16.94 -14.79 0.47
CA VAL A 115 16.41 -15.76 1.44
C VAL A 115 14.94 -16.09 1.16
N ILE A 116 14.50 -17.29 1.58
CA ILE A 116 13.09 -17.68 1.57
C ILE A 116 12.39 -17.29 2.87
N LEU A 117 11.34 -16.49 2.75
CA LEU A 117 10.39 -16.23 3.82
C LEU A 117 9.20 -17.19 3.71
N LYS A 118 9.31 -18.33 4.41
CA LYS A 118 8.31 -19.41 4.38
C LYS A 118 6.93 -18.92 4.82
N ASN A 119 5.91 -19.19 4.00
CA ASN A 119 4.49 -18.84 4.22
C ASN A 119 4.21 -17.32 4.27
N TYR A 120 5.03 -16.51 3.60
CA TYR A 120 4.81 -15.05 3.55
C TYR A 120 3.95 -14.63 2.35
N GLY A 121 3.70 -15.56 1.42
CA GLY A 121 2.80 -15.36 0.27
C GLY A 121 3.49 -14.72 -0.92
N HIS A 122 2.70 -14.12 -1.80
CA HIS A 122 3.12 -13.59 -3.11
C HIS A 122 4.25 -12.54 -3.07
N GLY A 123 4.46 -11.84 -1.96
CA GLY A 123 5.48 -10.78 -1.87
C GLY A 123 5.02 -9.40 -2.36
N GLU A 124 3.72 -9.11 -2.35
CA GLU A 124 3.09 -7.84 -2.83
C GLU A 124 3.60 -6.56 -2.14
N ALA A 125 4.39 -6.64 -1.06
CA ALA A 125 4.92 -5.44 -0.42
C ALA A 125 6.23 -5.68 0.33
N VAL A 126 7.17 -4.76 0.09
CA VAL A 126 8.34 -4.50 0.91
C VAL A 126 8.52 -2.99 1.12
N SER A 127 8.95 -2.62 2.32
CA SER A 127 9.39 -1.27 2.64
C SER A 127 10.58 -1.35 3.59
N VAL A 128 11.53 -0.44 3.46
CA VAL A 128 12.78 -0.44 4.23
C VAL A 128 12.89 0.86 4.99
N THR A 129 13.40 0.77 6.21
CA THR A 129 13.77 1.92 7.02
C THR A 129 15.09 1.65 7.69
N THR A 130 15.89 2.69 7.91
CA THR A 130 17.23 2.55 8.50
C THR A 130 17.22 3.28 9.84
N PRO A 131 16.96 2.59 10.96
CA PRO A 131 16.96 3.20 12.29
C PRO A 131 18.35 3.72 12.70
N ASP A 132 19.42 3.08 12.22
CA ASP A 132 20.80 3.43 12.54
C ASP A 132 21.71 3.11 11.35
N ASN A 133 22.06 4.15 10.57
CA ASN A 133 22.96 4.04 9.42
C ASN A 133 24.39 3.63 9.85
N LYS A 134 24.84 3.97 11.07
CA LYS A 134 26.20 3.65 11.52
C LYS A 134 26.37 2.17 11.81
N LYS A 135 25.29 1.49 12.19
CA LYS A 135 25.30 0.06 12.53
C LYS A 135 24.93 -0.86 11.36
N ASN A 136 24.62 -0.30 10.18
CA ASN A 136 24.09 -1.05 9.03
C ASN A 136 22.90 -1.95 9.42
N ILE A 137 22.01 -1.40 10.27
CA ILE A 137 20.78 -2.08 10.70
C ILE A 137 19.61 -1.47 9.97
N HIS A 138 18.84 -2.32 9.30
CA HIS A 138 17.65 -1.95 8.55
C HIS A 138 16.45 -2.71 9.09
N TYR A 139 15.31 -2.02 9.19
CA TYR A 139 14.01 -2.66 9.39
C TYR A 139 13.36 -2.85 8.03
N VAL A 140 13.19 -4.13 7.64
CA VAL A 140 12.53 -4.54 6.40
C VAL A 140 11.12 -5.00 6.74
N TRP A 141 10.13 -4.30 6.21
CA TRP A 141 8.71 -4.54 6.45
C TRP A 141 8.14 -5.32 5.28
N VAL A 142 7.58 -6.49 5.55
CA VAL A 142 7.04 -7.39 4.52
C VAL A 142 5.69 -7.93 4.93
N ILE A 143 4.90 -8.37 3.95
CA ILE A 143 3.69 -9.14 4.19
C ILE A 143 4.06 -10.52 4.75
N SER A 144 3.19 -11.08 5.59
CA SER A 144 3.34 -12.42 6.14
C SER A 144 1.99 -13.09 6.43
N GLY A 145 2.03 -14.34 6.89
CA GLY A 145 0.85 -15.04 7.37
C GLY A 145 -0.08 -15.50 6.25
N ALA A 146 0.50 -16.03 5.17
CA ALA A 146 -0.20 -16.58 4.00
C ALA A 146 -0.50 -18.08 4.18
N ASN A 147 -0.76 -18.56 5.39
CA ASN A 147 -0.93 -19.99 5.70
C ASN A 147 -1.99 -20.64 4.79
N LYS A 148 -1.55 -21.47 3.83
CA LYS A 148 -2.38 -22.11 2.77
C LYS A 148 -3.14 -21.12 1.85
N LYS A 149 -2.71 -19.87 1.80
CA LYS A 149 -3.25 -18.81 0.94
C LYS A 149 -2.14 -18.25 0.07
N THR A 150 -2.50 -17.66 -1.07
CA THR A 150 -1.53 -16.93 -1.90
C THR A 150 -1.08 -15.63 -1.23
N PHE A 151 -2.00 -14.92 -0.56
CA PHE A 151 -1.75 -13.61 0.01
C PHE A 151 -1.68 -13.62 1.54
N GLY A 152 -0.77 -12.81 2.08
CA GLY A 152 -0.59 -12.66 3.51
C GLY A 152 -1.58 -11.67 4.15
N THR A 153 -1.83 -11.87 5.44
CA THR A 153 -2.82 -11.12 6.24
C THR A 153 -2.18 -10.42 7.44
N THR A 154 -0.89 -10.60 7.65
CA THR A 154 -0.11 -9.92 8.68
C THR A 154 1.04 -9.16 8.05
N ILE A 155 1.68 -8.27 8.82
CA ILE A 155 2.92 -7.60 8.41
C ILE A 155 4.01 -8.00 9.39
N THR A 156 5.16 -8.43 8.89
CA THR A 156 6.34 -8.70 9.70
C THR A 156 7.37 -7.60 9.50
N ARG A 157 7.92 -7.07 10.60
CA ARG A 157 9.14 -6.27 10.58
C ARG A 157 10.32 -7.20 10.88
N LEU A 158 11.20 -7.35 9.91
CA LEU A 158 12.47 -8.04 10.01
C LEU A 158 13.54 -7.03 10.42
N THR A 159 14.34 -7.36 11.44
CA THR A 159 15.57 -6.62 11.73
C THR A 159 16.69 -7.28 10.94
N CYS A 160 17.26 -6.56 9.99
CA CYS A 160 18.32 -7.03 9.10
C CYS A 160 19.61 -6.27 9.40
N LYS A 161 20.71 -7.00 9.60
CA LYS A 161 22.06 -6.43 9.68
C LYS A 161 22.82 -6.77 8.41
N ILE A 162 23.45 -5.78 7.78
CA ILE A 162 24.32 -5.99 6.62
C ILE A 162 25.76 -6.18 7.10
N ILE A 163 26.36 -7.31 6.72
CA ILE A 163 27.75 -7.69 7.03
C ILE A 163 28.37 -8.18 5.73
N HIS A 164 29.47 -7.56 5.30
CA HIS A 164 30.15 -7.88 4.02
C HIS A 164 29.19 -7.94 2.84
N ASP A 165 28.38 -6.89 2.66
CA ASP A 165 27.35 -6.76 1.62
C ASP A 165 26.26 -7.84 1.60
N LYS A 166 26.16 -8.68 2.64
CA LYS A 166 25.08 -9.67 2.81
C LYS A 166 24.19 -9.31 3.99
N PHE A 167 22.88 -9.40 3.83
CA PHE A 167 21.97 -9.19 4.95
C PHE A 167 21.75 -10.49 5.74
N LYS A 168 21.69 -10.37 7.07
CA LYS A 168 21.25 -11.41 7.99
C LYS A 168 20.05 -10.91 8.78
N ILE A 169 18.98 -11.70 8.80
CA ILE A 169 17.81 -11.44 9.65
C ILE A 169 18.17 -11.82 11.09
N THR A 170 18.20 -10.85 12.00
CA THR A 170 18.57 -11.05 13.41
C THR A 170 17.37 -11.11 14.36
N ASP A 171 16.25 -10.49 13.99
CA ASP A 171 15.02 -10.51 14.78
C ASP A 171 13.80 -10.33 13.88
N ARG A 172 12.62 -10.68 14.38
CA ARG A 172 11.33 -10.52 13.70
C ARG A 172 10.21 -10.22 14.68
N ILE A 173 9.33 -9.31 14.31
CA ILE A 173 8.06 -9.07 15.01
C ILE A 173 6.90 -8.97 14.02
N THR A 174 5.85 -9.75 14.27
CA THR A 174 4.66 -9.82 13.42
C THR A 174 3.52 -8.99 13.99
N ILE A 175 3.03 -8.05 13.20
CA ILE A 175 1.83 -7.26 13.48
C ILE A 175 0.61 -8.02 12.97
N ASN A 176 -0.33 -8.32 13.87
CA ASN A 176 -1.59 -8.98 13.55
C ASN A 176 -2.81 -8.11 13.83
N LYS A 177 -4.01 -8.65 13.51
CA LYS A 177 -5.31 -8.01 13.72
C LYS A 177 -5.41 -6.62 13.06
N LEU A 178 -4.81 -6.48 11.87
CA LEU A 178 -4.79 -5.24 11.09
C LEU A 178 -6.21 -4.71 10.85
N ASN A 179 -7.14 -5.58 10.50
CA ASN A 179 -8.56 -5.28 10.30
C ASN A 179 -9.27 -4.70 11.53
N HIS A 180 -8.85 -5.02 12.75
CA HIS A 180 -9.50 -4.52 13.97
C HIS A 180 -9.21 -3.05 14.25
N SER A 181 -8.15 -2.51 13.63
CA SER A 181 -7.85 -1.08 13.73
C SER A 181 -8.80 -0.18 12.93
N ILE A 182 -9.52 -0.77 11.97
CA ILE A 182 -10.44 -0.06 11.07
C ILE A 182 -11.84 0.06 11.68
N VAL A 183 -12.18 -0.75 12.68
CA VAL A 183 -13.54 -0.83 13.24
C VAL A 183 -13.79 0.35 14.19
N LYS A 184 -14.74 1.23 13.83
CA LYS A 184 -15.30 2.22 14.76
C LYS A 184 -16.24 1.52 15.74
N TYR A 185 -15.90 1.55 17.03
CA TYR A 185 -16.78 1.09 18.09
C TYR A 185 -17.78 2.22 18.43
N LYS A 186 -19.08 2.01 18.22
CA LYS A 186 -20.10 2.94 18.72
C LYS A 186 -20.30 2.66 20.22
N LYS A 187 -19.97 3.62 21.08
CA LYS A 187 -20.39 3.57 22.50
C LYS A 187 -21.89 3.85 22.54
N ILE A 188 -22.69 2.91 23.01
CA ILE A 188 -24.11 3.11 23.27
C ILE A 188 -24.28 3.19 24.79
N LYS A 189 -24.75 4.34 25.30
CA LYS A 189 -25.23 4.46 26.68
C LYS A 189 -26.70 4.00 26.68
N LYS A 190 -26.99 2.82 27.23
CA LYS A 190 -28.37 2.40 27.47
C LYS A 190 -28.77 2.83 28.88
N LYS A 191 -29.72 3.76 29.01
CA LYS A 191 -30.40 4.01 30.30
C LYS A 191 -31.36 2.83 30.52
N VAL A 192 -31.06 1.95 31.47
CA VAL A 192 -32.04 0.97 31.96
C VAL A 192 -32.79 1.65 33.10
N LYS A 193 -34.12 1.72 33.00
CA LYS A 193 -34.95 2.31 34.07
C LYS A 193 -34.71 1.53 35.39
N LYS A 194 -34.47 2.31 36.45
CA LYS A 194 -34.54 2.01 37.90
C LYS A 194 -33.35 1.43 38.69
N LYS A 195 -32.18 1.10 38.14
CA LYS A 195 -30.91 1.06 38.93
C LYS A 195 -29.73 1.46 38.04
N LYS A 196 -28.96 2.49 38.44
CA LYS A 196 -27.74 2.95 37.74
C LYS A 196 -26.65 1.88 37.83
N ILE A 197 -26.72 0.83 37.00
CA ILE A 197 -25.57 -0.02 36.69
C ILE A 197 -25.06 0.38 35.32
N THR A 198 -23.89 1.01 35.27
CA THR A 198 -23.22 1.43 34.03
C THR A 198 -22.62 0.21 33.33
N LYS A 199 -23.44 -0.69 32.77
CA LYS A 199 -22.92 -1.84 32.02
C LYS A 199 -22.43 -1.34 30.65
N LYS A 200 -21.10 -1.20 30.48
CA LYS A 200 -20.46 -0.91 29.20
C LYS A 200 -20.65 -2.11 28.25
N VAL A 201 -21.71 -2.11 27.45
CA VAL A 201 -21.87 -3.12 26.40
C VAL A 201 -21.04 -2.69 25.19
N ARG A 202 -19.93 -3.38 24.94
CA ARG A 202 -19.19 -3.30 23.67
C ARG A 202 -19.95 -4.12 22.63
N ILE A 203 -20.84 -3.50 21.87
CA ILE A 203 -21.33 -4.10 20.63
C ILE A 203 -20.24 -3.84 19.58
N ALA A 204 -19.34 -4.80 19.40
CA ALA A 204 -18.52 -4.84 18.20
C ALA A 204 -19.48 -5.11 17.04
N LYS A 205 -19.88 -4.07 16.30
CA LYS A 205 -20.51 -4.29 15.00
C LYS A 205 -19.44 -5.00 14.19
N LYS A 206 -19.56 -6.33 14.01
CA LYS A 206 -18.64 -7.11 13.15
C LYS A 206 -18.58 -6.33 11.84
N PHE A 207 -17.38 -5.90 11.45
CA PHE A 207 -17.19 -5.33 10.13
C PHE A 207 -17.59 -6.44 9.15
N PRO A 208 -18.60 -6.23 8.28
CA PRO A 208 -19.16 -7.31 7.47
C PRO A 208 -18.23 -7.78 6.35
N TYR A 209 -17.04 -7.18 6.24
CA TYR A 209 -16.10 -7.40 5.15
C TYR A 209 -15.02 -8.40 5.54
N ALA A 210 -14.82 -9.39 4.68
CA ALA A 210 -13.83 -10.44 4.89
C ALA A 210 -12.46 -9.94 4.45
N PHE A 211 -11.52 -9.91 5.39
CA PHE A 211 -10.14 -9.49 5.16
C PHE A 211 -9.41 -10.51 4.29
N GLU A 212 -8.76 -10.02 3.23
CA GLU A 212 -8.19 -10.85 2.17
C GLU A 212 -6.67 -10.73 2.09
N ARG A 213 -6.15 -9.52 1.98
CA ARG A 213 -4.70 -9.26 1.81
C ARG A 213 -4.25 -7.99 2.51
N ALA A 214 -3.05 -8.04 3.07
CA ALA A 214 -2.37 -6.92 3.70
C ALA A 214 -1.41 -6.21 2.73
N GLY A 215 -0.91 -5.04 3.11
CA GLY A 215 0.22 -4.38 2.47
C GLY A 215 0.83 -3.35 3.41
N VAL A 216 2.07 -2.94 3.14
CA VAL A 216 2.80 -1.98 3.98
C VAL A 216 3.59 -1.00 3.13
N GLY A 217 3.55 0.27 3.52
CA GLY A 217 4.38 1.34 2.97
C GLY A 217 4.86 2.23 4.12
N VAL A 218 6.14 2.58 4.13
CA VAL A 218 6.76 3.39 5.18
C VAL A 218 7.50 4.56 4.55
N ASN A 219 7.28 5.74 5.10
CA ASN A 219 8.06 6.92 4.80
C ASN A 219 8.68 7.44 6.11
N GLN A 220 9.97 7.16 6.29
CA GLN A 220 10.70 7.49 7.51
C GLN A 220 10.84 9.01 7.69
N ALA A 221 11.07 9.76 6.60
CA ALA A 221 11.23 11.21 6.61
C ALA A 221 9.99 11.92 7.16
N SER A 222 8.80 11.55 6.66
CA SER A 222 7.52 12.09 7.14
C SER A 222 7.01 11.43 8.43
N ASN A 223 7.73 10.44 8.97
CA ASN A 223 7.34 9.66 10.14
C ASN A 223 5.96 9.00 9.98
N ARG A 224 5.76 8.27 8.88
CA ARG A 224 4.49 7.60 8.55
C ARG A 224 4.69 6.16 8.15
N ILE A 225 3.77 5.30 8.59
CA ILE A 225 3.62 3.93 8.13
C ILE A 225 2.15 3.68 7.82
N ALA A 226 1.86 3.13 6.64
CA ALA A 226 0.53 2.74 6.22
C ALA A 226 0.42 1.23 6.17
N PHE A 227 -0.70 0.73 6.69
CA PHE A 227 -1.13 -0.64 6.48
C PHE A 227 -2.32 -0.66 5.54
N ARG A 228 -2.14 -1.27 4.37
CA ARG A 228 -3.23 -1.57 3.45
C ARG A 228 -3.96 -2.80 3.96
N VAL A 229 -5.28 -2.70 4.06
CA VAL A 229 -6.19 -3.76 4.46
C VAL A 229 -7.22 -3.90 3.34
N CYS A 230 -7.01 -4.88 2.48
CA CYS A 230 -7.92 -5.19 1.38
C CYS A 230 -8.94 -6.21 1.84
N PHE A 231 -10.19 -5.96 1.50
CA PHE A 231 -11.29 -6.89 1.73
C PHE A 231 -11.64 -7.64 0.44
N LYS A 232 -12.42 -8.72 0.54
CA LYS A 232 -12.89 -9.52 -0.61
C LYS A 232 -13.43 -8.66 -1.77
N PRO A 233 -13.41 -9.16 -3.03
CA PRO A 233 -13.89 -8.46 -4.22
C PRO A 233 -15.16 -7.62 -3.99
N GLY A 234 -15.17 -6.37 -4.47
CA GLY A 234 -16.27 -5.41 -4.27
C GLY A 234 -16.32 -4.66 -2.93
N GLN A 235 -15.52 -5.05 -1.92
CA GLN A 235 -15.62 -4.48 -0.55
C GLN A 235 -14.67 -3.29 -0.25
N GLY A 236 -13.89 -2.85 -1.23
CA GLY A 236 -12.90 -1.75 -1.11
C GLY A 236 -11.60 -2.12 -0.38
N CYS A 237 -10.75 -1.10 -0.18
CA CYS A 237 -9.50 -1.19 0.59
C CYS A 237 -9.39 -0.02 1.58
N ASN A 238 -8.75 -0.27 2.72
CA ASN A 238 -8.41 0.78 3.68
C ASN A 238 -6.91 0.91 3.84
N TYR A 239 -6.43 2.15 3.98
CA TYR A 239 -5.04 2.47 4.28
C TYR A 239 -5.01 3.15 5.65
N ALA A 240 -4.65 2.37 6.68
CA ALA A 240 -4.54 2.86 8.05
C ALA A 240 -3.13 3.40 8.28
N ILE A 241 -3.01 4.71 8.50
CA ILE A 241 -1.75 5.44 8.58
C ILE A 241 -1.43 5.75 10.04
N TYR A 242 -0.23 5.40 10.50
CA TYR A 242 0.24 5.54 11.88
C TYR A 242 1.51 6.38 11.99
N ASN A 243 1.78 6.87 13.20
CA ASN A 243 3.09 7.38 13.57
C ASN A 243 4.12 6.24 13.62
N TYR A 244 5.05 6.28 12.69
CA TYR A 244 6.08 5.25 12.52
C TYR A 244 6.98 5.12 13.75
N LYS A 245 7.56 6.23 14.24
CA LYS A 245 8.46 6.26 15.40
C LYS A 245 7.79 5.73 16.67
N LYS A 246 6.55 6.16 16.95
CA LYS A 246 5.78 5.69 18.13
C LYS A 246 5.42 4.21 18.02
N LEU A 247 4.98 3.75 16.85
CA LEU A 247 4.70 2.33 16.63
C LEU A 247 5.97 1.50 16.81
N ASN A 248 7.09 1.90 16.21
CA ASN A 248 8.37 1.21 16.33
C ASN A 248 8.85 1.11 17.77
N ALA A 249 8.78 2.19 18.54
CA ALA A 249 9.16 2.15 19.95
C ALA A 249 8.36 1.09 20.73
N GLU A 250 7.07 0.91 20.44
CA GLU A 250 6.25 -0.15 21.06
C GLU A 250 6.61 -1.55 20.56
N LEU A 251 6.98 -1.70 19.28
CA LEU A 251 7.48 -2.97 18.74
C LEU A 251 8.82 -3.35 19.40
N ASP A 252 9.74 -2.40 19.58
CA ASP A 252 11.03 -2.62 20.22
C ASP A 252 10.86 -2.98 21.70
N LYS A 253 9.95 -2.29 22.42
CA LYS A 253 9.56 -2.67 23.78
C LYS A 253 8.98 -4.09 23.85
N ALA A 254 8.20 -4.51 22.85
CA ALA A 254 7.65 -5.85 22.78
C ALA A 254 8.76 -6.89 22.55
N LEU A 255 9.70 -6.64 21.64
CA LEU A 255 10.86 -7.50 21.38
C LEU A 255 11.76 -7.63 22.61
N LYS A 256 12.05 -6.54 23.32
CA LYS A 256 12.80 -6.59 24.60
C LYS A 256 12.12 -7.48 25.65
N LYS A 257 10.79 -7.60 25.60
CA LYS A 257 9.99 -8.50 26.44
C LYS A 257 9.82 -9.89 25.81
N LYS A 258 10.64 -10.26 24.83
CA LYS A 258 10.61 -11.52 24.07
C LYS A 258 9.25 -11.82 23.43
N ARG A 259 8.53 -10.78 23.00
CA ARG A 259 7.24 -10.92 22.29
C ARG A 259 7.45 -10.71 20.79
N HIS A 260 7.25 -11.76 20.01
CA HIS A 260 7.39 -11.73 18.55
C HIS A 260 6.08 -11.43 17.81
N ILE A 261 4.99 -11.18 18.53
CA ILE A 261 3.69 -10.81 17.96
C ILE A 261 3.16 -9.55 18.64
N TYR A 262 2.77 -8.57 17.84
CA TYR A 262 2.14 -7.32 18.29
C TYR A 262 0.73 -7.19 17.70
N SER A 263 -0.24 -6.85 18.54
CA SER A 263 -1.62 -6.60 18.11
C SER A 263 -1.79 -5.11 17.82
N LEU A 264 -2.11 -4.76 16.56
CA LEU A 264 -2.25 -3.37 16.14
C LEU A 264 -3.34 -2.60 16.93
N ASN A 265 -4.28 -3.31 17.55
CA ASN A 265 -5.27 -2.72 18.46
C ASN A 265 -4.65 -1.96 19.64
N LYS A 266 -3.41 -2.28 20.03
CA LYS A 266 -2.68 -1.58 21.09
C LYS A 266 -2.11 -0.23 20.63
N ALA A 267 -2.04 0.00 19.32
CA ALA A 267 -1.47 1.20 18.70
C ALA A 267 -2.55 2.19 18.16
N LYS A 268 -3.82 2.03 18.53
CA LYS A 268 -4.93 2.87 18.02
C LYS A 268 -4.70 4.37 18.21
N ASN A 269 -4.09 4.76 19.32
CA ASN A 269 -3.81 6.17 19.63
C ASN A 269 -2.65 6.76 18.80
N PHE A 270 -1.95 5.94 18.02
CA PHE A 270 -0.89 6.38 17.12
C PHE A 270 -1.38 6.55 15.68
N GLN A 271 -2.64 6.21 15.41
CA GLN A 271 -3.21 6.33 14.07
C GLN A 271 -3.45 7.80 13.74
N TYR A 272 -2.89 8.25 12.62
CA TYR A 272 -3.07 9.59 12.07
C TYR A 272 -4.29 9.69 11.16
N ALA A 273 -4.46 8.69 10.29
CA ALA A 273 -5.49 8.72 9.27
C ALA A 273 -5.97 7.31 8.92
N ASN A 274 -7.15 7.25 8.31
CA ASN A 274 -7.70 6.05 7.72
C ASN A 274 -8.33 6.44 6.38
N VAL A 275 -7.61 6.17 5.30
CA VAL A 275 -8.10 6.46 3.95
C VAL A 275 -8.80 5.22 3.45
N ARG A 276 -10.13 5.25 3.40
CA ARG A 276 -10.91 4.22 2.72
C ARG A 276 -11.07 4.60 1.27
N THR A 277 -10.69 3.71 0.38
CA THR A 277 -10.88 3.91 -1.05
C THR A 277 -11.62 2.75 -1.69
N SER A 278 -12.59 3.10 -2.52
CA SER A 278 -13.23 2.22 -3.49
C SER A 278 -12.35 1.98 -4.71
N LEU A 279 -11.18 2.66 -4.83
CA LEU A 279 -10.07 2.31 -5.72
C LEU A 279 -9.47 0.96 -5.29
N LYS A 280 -10.30 -0.07 -5.37
CA LYS A 280 -9.96 -1.22 -6.15
C LYS A 280 -9.94 -0.73 -7.60
N PRO A 281 -8.95 -1.08 -8.40
CA PRO A 281 -9.13 -0.97 -9.84
C PRO A 281 -10.26 -1.94 -10.25
N THR A 282 -11.50 -1.50 -10.04
CA THR A 282 -12.75 -2.20 -10.34
C THR A 282 -13.78 -1.15 -10.72
N THR A 283 -13.49 -0.42 -11.78
CA THR A 283 -14.53 0.09 -12.68
C THR A 283 -14.73 -0.95 -13.77
N GLY A 284 -15.55 -1.98 -13.51
CA GLY A 284 -16.25 -2.76 -14.56
C GLY A 284 -15.46 -3.65 -15.50
N VAL A 285 -14.21 -3.34 -15.85
CA VAL A 285 -13.34 -4.08 -16.76
C VAL A 285 -11.91 -3.82 -16.29
N THR A 286 -11.35 -4.80 -15.59
CA THR A 286 -9.91 -5.08 -15.47
C THR A 286 -8.94 -3.89 -15.34
N GLY A 287 -8.67 -3.46 -14.11
CA GLY A 287 -7.35 -2.91 -13.78
C GLY A 287 -6.79 -3.68 -12.58
N ALA A 288 -5.48 -3.88 -12.49
CA ALA A 288 -4.85 -4.62 -11.39
C ALA A 288 -4.18 -3.64 -10.42
N PHE A 289 -4.43 -3.79 -9.12
CA PHE A 289 -3.67 -3.07 -8.10
C PHE A 289 -2.28 -3.69 -8.09
N GLN A 290 -1.25 -2.88 -8.26
CA GLN A 290 0.13 -3.35 -8.25
C GLN A 290 0.86 -2.86 -7.02
N SER A 291 0.65 -1.60 -6.63
CA SER A 291 1.40 -1.05 -5.50
C SER A 291 0.80 0.18 -4.85
N PHE A 292 1.37 0.57 -3.70
CA PHE A 292 1.13 1.86 -3.09
C PHE A 292 2.37 2.33 -2.34
N ASP A 293 2.49 3.64 -2.15
CA ASP A 293 3.51 4.22 -1.29
C ASP A 293 3.03 5.52 -0.62
N LEU A 294 3.81 6.03 0.33
CA LEU A 294 3.55 7.27 1.04
C LEU A 294 4.63 8.31 0.73
N ASN A 295 4.23 9.50 0.28
CA ASN A 295 5.12 10.67 0.23
C ASN A 295 4.34 11.96 0.46
N ASP A 296 5.00 12.98 1.04
CA ASP A 296 4.45 14.32 1.33
C ASP A 296 2.94 14.40 1.63
N LYS A 297 2.54 13.80 2.75
CA LYS A 297 1.13 13.80 3.20
C LYS A 297 0.10 13.22 2.23
N CYS A 298 0.58 12.49 1.23
CA CYS A 298 -0.21 11.81 0.22
C CYS A 298 0.01 10.30 0.30
N LEU A 299 -1.03 9.59 -0.10
CA LEU A 299 -1.01 8.18 -0.46
C LEU A 299 -0.97 8.11 -1.98
N PHE A 300 -0.01 7.37 -2.52
CA PHE A 300 0.07 7.07 -3.94
C PHE A 300 -0.37 5.64 -4.15
N ILE A 301 -1.31 5.40 -5.07
CA ILE A 301 -1.76 4.06 -5.45
C ILE A 301 -1.45 3.87 -6.92
N ALA A 302 -0.84 2.74 -7.26
CA ALA A 302 -0.44 2.41 -8.61
C ALA A 302 -1.11 1.12 -9.10
N GLY A 303 -1.40 1.09 -10.40
CA GLY A 303 -1.92 -0.09 -11.05
C GLY A 303 -1.99 0.03 -12.56
N ASN A 304 -2.25 -1.10 -13.20
CA ASN A 304 -2.42 -1.17 -14.65
C ASN A 304 -3.90 -1.03 -15.01
N HIS A 305 -4.19 -0.29 -16.09
CA HIS A 305 -5.47 -0.35 -16.78
C HIS A 305 -5.38 -1.40 -17.89
N GLN A 306 -6.31 -2.35 -17.94
CA GLN A 306 -6.42 -3.22 -19.10
C GLN A 306 -7.23 -2.50 -20.19
N LYS A 307 -6.60 -2.34 -21.36
CA LYS A 307 -7.20 -2.11 -22.67
C LYS A 307 -8.18 -0.92 -22.76
N MET A 308 -7.66 0.31 -22.67
CA MET A 308 -8.31 1.44 -23.34
C MET A 308 -7.75 1.54 -24.75
N GLN A 309 -8.58 1.31 -25.77
CA GLN A 309 -8.21 1.50 -27.19
C GLN A 309 -6.94 0.74 -27.64
N GLY A 310 -6.71 -0.47 -27.12
CA GLY A 310 -5.52 -1.26 -27.47
C GLY A 310 -4.22 -0.86 -26.75
N LYS A 311 -4.28 0.08 -25.80
CA LYS A 311 -3.18 0.53 -24.93
C LYS A 311 -3.36 -0.01 -23.50
N TYR A 312 -2.24 -0.22 -22.78
CA TYR A 312 -2.21 -0.66 -21.38
C TYR A 312 -1.63 0.45 -20.49
N PRO A 313 -2.38 1.52 -20.18
CA PRO A 313 -1.79 2.62 -19.43
C PRO A 313 -1.55 2.24 -17.97
N ILE A 314 -0.42 2.68 -17.44
CA ILE A 314 -0.11 2.64 -16.01
C ILE A 314 -0.73 3.88 -15.37
N GLY A 315 -1.48 3.71 -14.29
CA GLY A 315 -2.10 4.79 -13.53
C GLY A 315 -1.46 4.95 -12.15
N ILE A 316 -1.03 6.17 -11.81
CA ILE A 316 -0.59 6.53 -10.46
C ILE A 316 -1.53 7.61 -9.91
N TYR A 317 -2.18 7.30 -8.79
CA TYR A 317 -3.19 8.13 -8.14
C TYR A 317 -2.65 8.78 -6.87
N LYS A 318 -2.60 10.11 -6.81
CA LYS A 318 -2.21 10.88 -5.63
C LYS A 318 -3.43 11.24 -4.78
N ILE A 319 -3.42 10.82 -3.51
CA ILE A 319 -4.53 11.00 -2.57
C ILE A 319 -4.02 11.67 -1.28
N PRO A 320 -4.28 12.98 -1.07
CA PRO A 320 -3.95 13.65 0.18
C PRO A 320 -4.75 13.08 1.37
N TYR A 321 -4.10 12.75 2.48
CA TYR A 321 -4.77 12.09 3.62
C TYR A 321 -5.15 13.04 4.78
N LYS A 322 -4.95 14.37 4.66
CA LYS A 322 -5.47 15.37 5.64
C LYS A 322 -7.00 15.42 5.65
N THR A 323 -7.64 14.93 4.61
CA THR A 323 -9.08 14.81 4.50
C THR A 323 -9.54 13.67 5.40
N THR A 324 -10.32 13.97 6.45
CA THR A 324 -10.95 12.93 7.29
C THR A 324 -12.08 12.29 6.50
N ILE A 325 -11.75 11.44 5.52
CA ILE A 325 -12.74 10.86 4.63
C ILE A 325 -13.35 9.63 5.30
N LYS A 326 -14.62 9.74 5.69
CA LYS A 326 -15.36 8.64 6.33
C LYS A 326 -15.69 7.51 5.34
N GLU A 327 -15.63 7.77 4.04
CA GLU A 327 -15.85 6.80 2.95
C GLU A 327 -15.51 7.49 1.62
N ILE A 328 -14.69 6.93 0.73
CA ILE A 328 -14.66 7.32 -0.69
C ILE A 328 -15.54 6.30 -1.43
N ARG A 329 -16.67 6.74 -1.98
CA ARG A 329 -17.57 5.94 -2.82
C ARG A 329 -17.10 5.96 -4.28
N LYS A 330 -17.60 5.03 -5.10
CA LYS A 330 -17.20 4.84 -6.51
C LYS A 330 -17.34 6.09 -7.39
N ASN A 331 -18.20 7.03 -6.98
CA ASN A 331 -18.53 8.26 -7.72
C ASN A 331 -17.79 9.50 -7.18
N GLU A 332 -16.87 9.35 -6.23
CA GLU A 332 -16.15 10.44 -5.56
C GLU A 332 -14.68 10.50 -6.00
N MET A 333 -14.43 10.42 -7.32
CA MET A 333 -13.10 10.68 -7.91
C MET A 333 -12.57 12.09 -7.59
N SER A 334 -13.42 13.01 -7.12
CA SER A 334 -13.07 14.35 -6.62
C SER A 334 -12.07 14.35 -5.44
N HIS A 335 -11.79 13.20 -4.82
CA HIS A 335 -10.74 13.06 -3.80
C HIS A 335 -9.37 12.63 -4.35
N ILE A 336 -9.28 12.27 -5.63
CA ILE A 336 -8.01 12.08 -6.32
C ILE A 336 -7.53 13.47 -6.71
N ALA A 337 -6.45 13.91 -6.07
CA ALA A 337 -5.85 15.21 -6.37
C ALA A 337 -5.21 15.21 -7.76
N HIS A 338 -4.61 14.07 -8.14
CA HIS A 338 -3.85 13.93 -9.38
C HIS A 338 -3.89 12.49 -9.90
N ASN A 339 -4.10 12.34 -11.20
CA ASN A 339 -3.93 11.09 -11.95
C ASN A 339 -2.78 11.22 -12.95
N ILE A 340 -1.76 10.37 -12.85
CA ILE A 340 -0.69 10.27 -13.84
C ILE A 340 -0.96 9.04 -14.69
N GLN A 341 -1.18 9.25 -15.98
CA GLN A 341 -1.39 8.19 -16.96
C GLN A 341 -0.15 8.03 -17.84
N ILE A 342 0.43 6.85 -17.84
CA ILE A 342 1.64 6.53 -18.61
C ILE A 342 1.25 5.58 -19.72
N GLU A 343 1.49 5.96 -20.96
CA GLU A 343 1.33 5.08 -22.10
C GLU A 343 2.52 4.12 -22.18
N ALA A 344 2.30 2.84 -21.86
CA ALA A 344 3.31 1.82 -22.01
C ALA A 344 3.18 1.08 -23.37
N PRO A 345 4.29 0.69 -24.02
CA PRO A 345 4.24 -0.19 -25.18
C PRO A 345 3.57 -1.54 -24.85
N LYS A 346 3.06 -2.25 -25.87
CA LYS A 346 2.28 -3.49 -25.72
C LYS A 346 2.95 -4.46 -24.70
N PHE A 347 2.19 -4.85 -23.66
CA PHE A 347 2.55 -5.81 -22.60
C PHE A 347 3.64 -5.39 -21.59
N ALA A 348 3.50 -4.22 -20.97
CA ALA A 348 4.24 -3.89 -19.74
C ALA A 348 3.36 -4.02 -18.49
N GLU A 349 3.65 -5.00 -17.64
CA GLU A 349 3.07 -5.06 -16.29
C GLU A 349 3.88 -4.20 -15.33
N MET A 350 3.25 -3.26 -14.61
CA MET A 350 3.93 -2.50 -13.55
C MET A 350 3.99 -3.35 -12.29
N GLU A 351 5.14 -3.41 -11.63
CA GLU A 351 5.25 -3.94 -10.27
C GLU A 351 5.97 -2.94 -9.36
N GLY A 352 5.57 -2.92 -8.10
CA GLY A 352 6.16 -2.00 -7.12
C GLY A 352 5.94 -0.50 -7.41
N LEU A 353 6.20 0.30 -6.39
CA LEU A 353 6.14 1.76 -6.44
C LEU A 353 6.95 2.32 -5.27
N LYS A 354 7.81 3.30 -5.57
CA LYS A 354 8.32 4.25 -4.59
C LYS A 354 8.10 5.68 -5.05
N ALA A 355 7.61 6.50 -4.13
CA ALA A 355 7.46 7.93 -4.35
C ALA A 355 8.44 8.68 -3.45
N VAL A 356 9.30 9.50 -4.04
CA VAL A 356 10.34 10.25 -3.33
C VAL A 356 10.20 11.72 -3.66
N GLN A 357 10.37 12.58 -2.67
CA GLN A 357 10.46 14.02 -2.89
C GLN A 357 11.90 14.38 -3.27
N LYS A 358 12.10 14.99 -4.43
CA LYS A 358 13.40 15.51 -4.89
C LYS A 358 13.18 16.89 -5.50
N ASP A 359 13.95 17.89 -5.07
CA ASP A 359 13.94 19.24 -5.65
C ASP A 359 12.52 19.84 -5.83
N ASN A 360 11.68 19.70 -4.80
CA ASN A 360 10.26 20.12 -4.77
C ASN A 360 9.31 19.39 -5.75
N LYS A 361 9.79 18.37 -6.46
CA LYS A 361 8.99 17.48 -7.31
C LYS A 361 8.85 16.08 -6.71
N THR A 362 7.85 15.33 -7.19
CA THR A 362 7.70 13.92 -6.82
C THR A 362 8.32 13.05 -7.90
N THR A 363 9.38 12.32 -7.54
CA THR A 363 9.98 11.29 -8.40
C THR A 363 9.36 9.94 -8.07
N PHE A 364 8.80 9.28 -9.08
CA PHE A 364 8.27 7.93 -9.00
C PHE A 364 9.27 6.93 -9.54
N TYR A 365 9.49 5.89 -8.75
CA TYR A 365 10.22 4.70 -9.12
C TYR A 365 9.22 3.55 -9.21
N PHE A 366 9.19 2.86 -10.33
CA PHE A 366 8.37 1.66 -10.49
C PHE A 366 9.03 0.73 -11.49
N ASN A 367 8.88 -0.58 -11.31
CA ASN A 367 9.43 -1.50 -12.29
C ASN A 367 8.40 -1.77 -13.40
N THR A 368 8.87 -2.24 -14.55
CA THR A 368 7.99 -2.90 -15.50
C THR A 368 8.55 -4.25 -15.93
N PHE A 369 7.63 -5.17 -16.23
CA PHE A 369 7.91 -6.49 -16.77
C PHE A 369 7.35 -6.59 -18.20
N PRO A 370 8.19 -6.85 -19.23
CA PRO A 370 7.78 -6.85 -20.64
C PRO A 370 7.07 -8.12 -21.13
N GLY A 371 6.54 -8.97 -20.24
CA GLY A 371 5.67 -10.10 -20.58
C GLY A 371 6.32 -11.32 -21.27
N TYR A 372 7.42 -11.14 -22.02
CA TYR A 372 7.94 -12.16 -22.95
C TYR A 372 9.44 -12.52 -22.80
N VAL A 373 10.17 -11.90 -21.86
CA VAL A 373 11.62 -12.12 -21.66
C VAL A 373 11.87 -12.78 -20.31
N PRO A 374 12.85 -13.70 -20.15
CA PRO A 374 13.15 -14.35 -18.87
C PRO A 374 13.13 -13.38 -17.65
N LEU A 375 12.45 -13.85 -16.60
CA LEU A 375 11.61 -13.09 -15.65
C LEU A 375 12.27 -12.01 -14.77
N MET A 376 13.60 -11.95 -14.66
CA MET A 376 14.26 -11.04 -13.68
C MET A 376 15.33 -10.13 -14.28
N ASN A 377 16.15 -10.62 -15.21
CA ASN A 377 17.22 -9.81 -15.82
C ASN A 377 16.68 -8.78 -16.84
N SER A 378 15.40 -8.84 -17.17
CA SER A 378 14.71 -7.88 -18.05
C SER A 378 13.96 -6.80 -17.27
N GLN A 379 14.00 -6.84 -15.94
CA GLN A 379 13.33 -5.85 -15.11
C GLN A 379 14.19 -4.62 -14.91
N SER A 380 13.56 -3.46 -15.00
CA SER A 380 14.18 -2.19 -14.69
C SER A 380 13.25 -1.32 -13.87
N ILE A 381 13.80 -0.51 -12.97
CA ILE A 381 13.06 0.53 -12.28
C ILE A 381 13.11 1.79 -13.14
N HIS A 382 11.96 2.25 -13.61
CA HIS A 382 11.79 3.51 -14.30
C HIS A 382 11.75 4.66 -13.31
N ILE A 383 12.37 5.78 -13.68
CA ILE A 383 12.37 7.01 -12.90
C ILE A 383 11.52 8.03 -13.67
N LEU A 384 10.43 8.49 -13.04
CA LEU A 384 9.53 9.50 -13.60
C LEU A 384 9.44 10.68 -12.63
N GLU A 385 9.89 11.85 -13.05
CA GLU A 385 9.70 13.09 -12.32
C GLU A 385 8.43 13.80 -12.80
N VAL A 386 7.55 14.18 -11.87
CA VAL A 386 6.30 14.92 -12.13
C VAL A 386 6.22 16.16 -11.26
#